data_AF-A0A1W1Y6W0-F1
#
_entry.id   AF-A0A1W1Y6W0-F1
#
_cell.length_a   1.000
_cell.length_b   1.000
_cell.length_c   1.000
_cell.angle_alpha   90.00
_cell.angle_beta   90.00
_cell.angle_gamma   90.00
#
_symmetry.space_group_name_H-M   'P 1'
#
loop_
_entity.id
_entity.type
_entity.pdbx_description
1 polymer ?
#
loop_
_entity_poly.entity_id
_entity_poly.type
_entity_poly.pdbx_seq_one_letter_code
_entity_poly.pdbx_strand_id
1 'polypeptide(L)'
;MTMKSTINKLKNSSKVNSFKILILSSFSAFTLLASCAGSKAVVDNEVQMRGDWTISDVSVSGINESYVNITVLDEAKTECYERSSWHLVQNNASGNYTLNGGNGCPSSTSKIKWFVTDENGQMFFNFKRIYEGERPKNVVDGYKMRIISNTGSSMVLTQDLMFEGKPISVNYTFQKN
;
A
#
# COMPACT_ATOMS: atom_id res chain seq x y z
N MET A 1 -30.83 58.26 -5.41
CA MET A 1 -32.22 57.81 -5.51
C MET A 1 -32.44 57.32 -6.93
N THR A 2 -32.42 56.02 -7.17
CA THR A 2 -32.85 55.48 -8.46
C THR A 2 -33.46 54.10 -8.25
N MET A 3 -34.70 54.00 -8.71
CA MET A 3 -35.71 53.01 -8.40
C MET A 3 -35.54 51.71 -9.21
N LYS A 4 -36.10 50.64 -8.63
CA LYS A 4 -36.38 49.30 -9.19
C LYS A 4 -37.32 49.33 -10.40
N SER A 5 -37.29 48.26 -11.21
CA SER A 5 -38.45 47.47 -11.71
C SER A 5 -38.15 46.92 -13.12
N THR A 6 -37.91 45.63 -13.33
CA THR A 6 -38.83 44.47 -13.48
C THR A 6 -39.59 44.40 -14.83
N ILE A 7 -39.07 43.50 -15.68
CA ILE A 7 -39.66 42.45 -16.55
C ILE A 7 -41.11 42.59 -17.05
N ASN A 8 -41.29 42.39 -18.37
CA ASN A 8 -42.51 41.83 -18.96
C ASN A 8 -42.20 40.69 -19.95
N LYS A 9 -43.04 39.65 -19.89
CA LYS A 9 -43.05 38.45 -20.75
C LYS A 9 -43.59 38.77 -22.15
N LEU A 10 -43.07 38.07 -23.17
CA LEU A 10 -43.80 37.82 -24.43
C LEU A 10 -43.84 36.32 -24.70
N LYS A 11 -45.06 35.86 -25.00
CA LYS A 11 -45.45 34.48 -25.33
C LYS A 11 -45.38 34.35 -26.85
N ASN A 12 -44.74 33.31 -27.39
CA ASN A 12 -45.02 32.87 -28.75
C ASN A 12 -44.95 31.35 -28.87
N SER A 13 -45.93 30.79 -29.58
CA SER A 13 -46.17 29.36 -29.75
C SER A 13 -46.00 29.02 -31.23
N SER A 14 -45.25 27.97 -31.53
CA SER A 14 -45.39 27.26 -32.80
C SER A 14 -45.11 25.76 -32.61
N LYS A 15 -46.11 24.96 -32.98
CA LYS A 15 -46.12 23.49 -33.00
C LYS A 15 -44.96 22.93 -33.82
N VAL A 16 -44.30 21.90 -33.31
CA VAL A 16 -43.35 21.07 -34.06
C VAL A 16 -44.01 19.72 -34.34
N ASN A 17 -44.25 19.43 -35.62
CA ASN A 17 -44.85 18.19 -36.09
C ASN A 17 -43.84 17.03 -36.02
N SER A 18 -44.32 15.87 -35.55
CA SER A 18 -43.58 14.62 -35.44
C SER A 18 -43.13 14.07 -36.80
N PHE A 19 -41.82 13.87 -36.96
CA PHE A 19 -41.25 13.02 -37.99
C PHE A 19 -40.45 11.90 -37.33
N LYS A 20 -40.88 10.67 -37.56
CA LYS A 20 -40.22 9.44 -37.11
C LYS A 20 -38.95 9.24 -37.95
N ILE A 21 -37.78 9.13 -37.30
CA ILE A 21 -36.53 8.72 -37.95
C ILE A 21 -36.04 7.43 -37.26
N LEU A 22 -35.73 6.44 -38.08
CA LEU A 22 -35.43 5.06 -37.74
C LEU A 22 -33.95 4.78 -38.10
N ILE A 23 -33.13 4.52 -37.07
CA ILE A 23 -31.87 3.73 -36.94
C ILE A 23 -30.81 3.77 -38.07
N LEU A 24 -29.55 4.18 -37.77
CA LEU A 24 -28.29 3.38 -37.91
C LEU A 24 -26.99 4.16 -37.57
N SER A 25 -26.11 3.51 -36.78
CA SER A 25 -24.62 3.49 -36.90
C SER A 25 -23.73 4.58 -36.25
N SER A 26 -22.80 4.07 -35.41
CA SER A 26 -21.53 4.63 -34.90
C SER A 26 -21.54 5.46 -33.61
N PHE A 27 -21.78 4.77 -32.49
CA PHE A 27 -21.21 5.14 -31.20
C PHE A 27 -19.96 4.27 -30.98
N SER A 28 -18.82 4.69 -31.50
CA SER A 28 -17.54 4.06 -31.15
C SER A 28 -17.12 4.55 -29.76
N ALA A 29 -17.78 4.03 -28.74
CA ALA A 29 -17.34 4.14 -27.37
C ALA A 29 -16.14 3.19 -27.21
N PHE A 30 -14.94 3.72 -27.45
CA PHE A 30 -13.69 3.05 -27.11
C PHE A 30 -13.59 3.02 -25.59
N THR A 31 -14.30 2.09 -24.95
CA THR A 31 -14.15 1.81 -23.52
C THR A 31 -12.76 1.21 -23.35
N LEU A 32 -11.81 2.02 -22.89
CA LEU A 32 -10.53 1.55 -22.39
C LEU A 32 -10.83 0.64 -21.20
N LEU A 33 -10.90 -0.66 -21.47
CA LEU A 33 -10.78 -1.69 -20.44
C LEU A 33 -9.33 -1.63 -19.97
N ALA A 34 -9.01 -0.67 -19.10
CA ALA A 34 -7.80 -0.72 -18.30
C ALA A 34 -7.97 -1.90 -17.34
N SER A 35 -7.48 -3.07 -17.76
CA SER A 35 -7.30 -4.18 -16.84
C SER A 35 -6.27 -3.73 -15.79
N CYS A 36 -6.64 -3.81 -14.52
CA CYS A 36 -5.73 -3.53 -13.41
C CYS A 36 -4.71 -4.67 -13.26
N ALA A 37 -3.86 -4.88 -14.26
CA ALA A 37 -2.62 -5.63 -14.09
C ALA A 37 -1.59 -4.69 -13.47
N GLY A 38 -0.87 -5.15 -12.43
CA GLY A 38 0.24 -4.38 -11.87
C GLY A 38 1.29 -4.06 -12.94
N SER A 39 1.99 -2.93 -12.79
CA SER A 39 3.07 -2.58 -13.72
C SER A 39 4.13 -3.68 -13.74
N LYS A 40 4.89 -3.83 -14.85
CA LYS A 40 5.95 -4.83 -14.94
C LYS A 40 6.93 -4.74 -13.76
N ALA A 41 7.26 -3.51 -13.33
CA ALA A 41 8.18 -3.27 -12.23
C ALA A 41 7.60 -3.70 -10.86
N VAL A 42 6.28 -3.59 -10.66
CA VAL A 42 5.59 -4.16 -9.48
C VAL A 42 5.74 -5.67 -9.47
N VAL A 43 5.41 -6.33 -10.59
CA VAL A 43 5.47 -7.80 -10.69
C VAL A 43 6.91 -8.30 -10.50
N ASP A 44 7.90 -7.65 -11.10
CA ASP A 44 9.31 -8.02 -10.94
C ASP A 44 9.75 -7.94 -9.46
N ASN A 45 9.34 -6.90 -8.74
CA ASN A 45 9.62 -6.78 -7.30
C ASN A 45 8.99 -7.92 -6.51
N GLU A 46 7.70 -8.21 -6.74
CA GLU A 46 7.01 -9.29 -6.03
C GLU A 46 7.67 -10.67 -6.30
N VAL A 47 8.11 -10.91 -7.54
CA VAL A 47 8.83 -12.15 -7.90
C VAL A 47 10.17 -12.24 -7.17
N GLN A 48 10.93 -11.14 -7.09
CA GLN A 48 12.22 -11.09 -6.40
C GLN A 48 12.07 -11.27 -4.87
N MET A 49 11.00 -10.72 -4.29
CA MET A 49 10.68 -10.81 -2.86
C MET A 49 10.21 -12.20 -2.42
N ARG A 50 9.81 -13.08 -3.33
CA ARG A 50 9.39 -14.44 -2.99
C ARG A 50 10.53 -15.21 -2.31
N GLY A 51 10.23 -15.84 -1.17
CA GLY A 51 11.16 -16.75 -0.48
C GLY A 51 11.19 -16.53 1.03
N ASP A 52 12.19 -17.14 1.65
CA ASP A 52 12.48 -17.03 3.07
C ASP A 52 13.57 -15.97 3.30
N TRP A 53 13.35 -15.12 4.29
CA TRP A 53 14.19 -13.98 4.61
C TRP A 53 14.46 -13.92 6.09
N THR A 54 15.60 -13.35 6.44
CA THR A 54 15.96 -12.96 7.79
C THR A 54 16.30 -11.48 7.80
N ILE A 55 15.74 -10.71 8.74
CA ILE A 55 16.18 -9.32 8.92
C ILE A 55 17.57 -9.36 9.57
N SER A 56 18.58 -8.91 8.85
CA SER A 56 19.97 -8.88 9.34
C SER A 56 20.32 -7.62 10.12
N ASP A 57 19.59 -6.53 9.89
CA ASP A 57 19.83 -5.24 10.52
C ASP A 57 18.54 -4.41 10.59
N VAL A 58 18.40 -3.63 11.66
CA VAL A 58 17.36 -2.62 11.84
C VAL A 58 18.01 -1.32 12.28
N SER A 59 17.89 -0.28 11.46
CA SER A 59 18.47 1.05 11.76
C SER A 59 17.40 2.14 11.79
N VAL A 60 17.61 3.17 12.61
CA VAL A 60 16.71 4.31 12.74
C VAL A 60 17.43 5.58 12.32
N SER A 61 16.83 6.38 11.43
CA SER A 61 17.35 7.68 11.03
C SER A 61 16.36 8.81 11.36
N GLY A 62 16.88 10.04 11.44
CA GLY A 62 16.10 11.23 11.80
C GLY A 62 16.13 11.60 13.29
N ILE A 63 16.70 10.74 14.14
CA ILE A 63 16.93 10.97 15.57
C ILE A 63 18.27 10.38 16.03
N ASN A 64 18.69 10.68 17.25
CA ASN A 64 19.85 10.01 17.87
C ASN A 64 19.53 8.53 18.12
N GLU A 65 20.51 7.66 17.86
CA GLU A 65 20.41 6.20 18.03
C GLU A 65 20.19 5.75 19.49
N SER A 66 20.33 6.64 20.47
CA SER A 66 19.95 6.35 21.87
C SER A 66 18.45 6.08 22.06
N TYR A 67 17.62 6.31 21.02
CA TYR A 67 16.17 6.10 21.01
C TYR A 67 15.75 4.86 20.20
N VAL A 68 16.62 3.86 20.00
CA VAL A 68 16.39 2.61 19.21
C VAL A 68 15.28 1.68 19.78
N ASN A 69 14.50 2.12 20.77
CA ASN A 69 13.45 1.31 21.41
C ASN A 69 12.04 1.83 21.12
N ILE A 70 11.76 2.17 19.87
CA ILE A 70 10.42 2.62 19.45
C ILE A 70 9.58 1.39 19.12
N THR A 71 8.34 1.35 19.61
CA THR A 71 7.38 0.33 19.20
C THR A 71 6.97 0.58 17.76
N VAL A 72 7.20 -0.40 16.90
CA VAL A 72 6.85 -0.35 15.48
C VAL A 72 5.87 -1.46 15.17
N LEU A 73 5.10 -1.24 14.10
CA LEU A 73 4.06 -2.15 13.66
C LEU A 73 3.12 -2.52 14.83
N ASP A 74 2.86 -1.62 15.79
CA ASP A 74 1.92 -1.84 16.89
C ASP A 74 2.12 -3.16 17.68
N GLU A 75 3.32 -3.74 17.67
CA GLU A 75 3.56 -5.09 18.22
C GLU A 75 4.79 -5.12 19.12
N ALA A 76 5.94 -4.70 18.59
CA ALA A 76 7.22 -4.87 19.28
C ALA A 76 8.15 -3.68 19.03
N LYS A 77 9.19 -3.57 19.85
CA LYS A 77 10.26 -2.60 19.64
C LYS A 77 11.03 -2.94 18.36
N THR A 78 11.64 -1.92 17.75
CA THR A 78 12.52 -2.07 16.57
C THR A 78 13.58 -3.17 16.72
N GLU A 79 14.23 -3.27 17.89
CA GLU A 79 15.23 -4.31 18.19
C GLU A 79 14.70 -5.75 18.05
N CYS A 80 13.39 -5.96 18.26
CA CYS A 80 12.78 -7.29 18.19
C CYS A 80 12.63 -7.83 16.76
N TYR A 81 12.75 -6.95 15.77
CA TYR A 81 12.68 -7.34 14.35
C TYR A 81 14.04 -7.79 13.84
N GLU A 82 15.14 -7.45 14.50
CA GLU A 82 16.45 -7.99 14.14
C GLU A 82 16.45 -9.51 14.32
N ARG A 83 16.99 -10.22 13.32
CA ARG A 83 16.97 -11.68 13.19
C ARG A 83 15.59 -12.32 13.02
N SER A 84 14.49 -11.55 12.97
CA SER A 84 13.16 -12.09 12.69
C SER A 84 13.13 -12.78 11.32
N SER A 85 12.32 -13.84 11.20
CA SER A 85 12.21 -14.63 9.97
C SER A 85 10.93 -14.30 9.23
N TRP A 86 11.00 -14.15 7.91
CA TRP A 86 9.88 -13.78 7.05
C TRP A 86 9.76 -14.76 5.89
N HIS A 87 8.55 -15.23 5.63
CA HIS A 87 8.24 -16.11 4.50
C HIS A 87 7.23 -15.42 3.59
N LEU A 88 7.61 -15.15 2.34
CA LEU A 88 6.81 -14.41 1.38
C LEU A 88 6.43 -15.29 0.17
N VAL A 89 5.12 -15.50 0.00
CA VAL A 89 4.52 -16.27 -1.10
C VAL A 89 3.79 -15.34 -2.06
N GLN A 90 4.40 -15.12 -3.22
CA GLN A 90 3.88 -14.22 -4.25
C GLN A 90 2.55 -14.70 -4.86
N ASN A 91 2.44 -15.98 -5.23
CA ASN A 91 1.32 -16.52 -6.03
C ASN A 91 -0.08 -16.25 -5.45
N ASN A 92 -0.20 -16.16 -4.13
CA ASN A 92 -1.45 -15.89 -3.45
C ASN A 92 -1.34 -14.72 -2.47
N ALA A 93 -0.32 -13.86 -2.63
CA ALA A 93 -0.09 -12.69 -1.79
C ALA A 93 -0.02 -13.01 -0.28
N SER A 94 0.38 -14.23 0.10
CA SER A 94 0.42 -14.66 1.50
C SER A 94 1.83 -14.66 2.04
N GLY A 95 1.93 -14.61 3.37
CA GLY A 95 3.20 -14.78 4.03
C GLY A 95 3.02 -14.93 5.53
N ASN A 96 4.14 -14.98 6.22
CA ASN A 96 4.19 -14.84 7.67
C ASN A 96 5.52 -14.21 8.06
N TYR A 97 5.55 -13.65 9.27
CA TYR A 97 6.81 -13.34 9.95
C TYR A 97 6.79 -13.90 11.36
N THR A 98 7.97 -14.20 11.87
CA THR A 98 8.18 -14.72 13.22
C THR A 98 9.17 -13.85 13.96
N LEU A 99 8.73 -13.32 15.09
CA LEU A 99 9.61 -12.71 16.08
C LEU A 99 10.17 -13.84 16.94
N ASN A 100 11.50 -13.91 17.04
CA ASN A 100 12.17 -15.04 17.67
C ASN A 100 12.16 -14.98 19.21
N GLY A 101 11.72 -13.86 19.78
CA GLY A 101 11.75 -13.61 21.22
C GLY A 101 13.16 -13.38 21.79
N GLY A 102 13.24 -13.33 23.12
CA GLY A 102 14.48 -13.06 23.87
C GLY A 102 14.66 -11.57 24.20
N ASN A 103 15.43 -11.26 25.25
CA ASN A 103 15.73 -9.87 25.68
C ASN A 103 14.50 -8.93 25.82
N GLY A 104 13.33 -9.49 26.19
CA GLY A 104 12.08 -8.72 26.32
C GLY A 104 11.25 -8.61 25.03
N CYS A 105 11.66 -9.28 23.95
CA CYS A 105 10.89 -9.39 22.72
C CYS A 105 9.87 -10.53 22.77
N PRO A 106 8.70 -10.36 22.15
CA PRO A 106 7.71 -11.42 22.04
C PRO A 106 8.20 -12.54 21.13
N SER A 107 7.76 -13.76 21.42
CA SER A 107 7.89 -14.89 20.50
C SER A 107 6.52 -15.16 19.89
N SER A 108 6.33 -14.71 18.64
CA SER A 108 5.05 -14.75 17.94
C SER A 108 5.26 -15.00 16.46
N THR A 109 4.31 -15.70 15.83
CA THR A 109 4.22 -15.83 14.38
C THR A 109 2.93 -15.17 13.90
N SER A 110 3.08 -14.22 12.99
CA SER A 110 1.98 -13.42 12.44
C SER A 110 1.78 -13.75 10.96
N LYS A 111 0.58 -14.21 10.60
CA LYS A 111 0.20 -14.41 9.19
C LYS A 111 -0.05 -13.05 8.54
N ILE A 112 0.38 -12.91 7.28
CA ILE A 112 0.19 -11.66 6.54
C ILE A 112 -0.39 -11.89 5.14
N LYS A 113 -1.07 -10.86 4.64
CA LYS A 113 -1.26 -10.64 3.21
C LYS A 113 -0.39 -9.48 2.77
N TRP A 114 0.29 -9.59 1.63
CA TRP A 114 1.20 -8.57 1.15
C TRP A 114 1.09 -8.36 -0.36
N PHE A 115 1.46 -7.17 -0.84
CA PHE A 115 1.46 -6.80 -2.25
C PHE A 115 2.38 -5.59 -2.47
N VAL A 116 2.82 -5.38 -3.71
CA VAL A 116 3.61 -4.20 -4.07
C VAL A 116 2.76 -3.19 -4.82
N THR A 117 2.96 -1.90 -4.54
CA THR A 117 2.35 -0.79 -5.30
C THR A 117 3.43 0.13 -5.85
N ASP A 118 3.11 0.76 -6.98
CA ASP A 118 3.90 1.83 -7.58
C ASP A 118 3.14 3.14 -7.40
N GLU A 119 3.76 4.10 -6.73
CA GLU A 119 3.23 5.45 -6.60
C GLU A 119 4.24 6.44 -7.18
N ASN A 120 4.02 6.81 -8.44
CA ASN A 120 4.84 7.76 -9.18
C ASN A 120 6.33 7.33 -9.29
N GLY A 121 6.58 6.04 -9.48
CA GLY A 121 7.92 5.47 -9.61
C GLY A 121 8.55 5.01 -8.29
N GLN A 122 7.95 5.34 -7.14
CA GLN A 122 8.35 4.79 -5.85
C GLN A 122 7.57 3.50 -5.58
N MET A 123 8.31 2.42 -5.37
CA MET A 123 7.73 1.12 -5.02
C MET A 123 7.48 1.02 -3.52
N PHE A 124 6.36 0.42 -3.13
CA PHE A 124 5.98 0.20 -1.75
C PHE A 124 5.62 -1.25 -1.50
N PHE A 125 6.17 -1.83 -0.44
CA PHE A 125 5.72 -3.07 0.13
C PHE A 125 4.58 -2.79 1.10
N ASN A 126 3.41 -3.33 0.81
CA ASN A 126 2.21 -3.19 1.64
C ASN A 126 1.90 -4.54 2.25
N PHE A 127 1.58 -4.58 3.54
CA PHE A 127 1.09 -5.81 4.15
C PHE A 127 0.07 -5.56 5.24
N LYS A 128 -0.74 -6.58 5.50
CA LYS A 128 -1.74 -6.62 6.57
C LYS A 128 -1.57 -7.87 7.38
N ARG A 129 -1.69 -7.75 8.71
CA ARG A 129 -1.77 -8.90 9.60
C ARG A 129 -3.13 -9.56 9.49
N ILE A 130 -3.16 -10.88 9.45
CA ILE A 130 -4.39 -11.66 9.38
C ILE A 130 -4.60 -12.33 10.73
N TYR A 131 -5.56 -11.83 11.49
CA TYR A 131 -5.94 -12.40 12.78
C TYR A 131 -6.74 -13.68 12.60
N GLU A 132 -6.74 -14.53 13.62
CA GLU A 132 -7.45 -15.80 13.59
C GLU A 132 -8.97 -15.58 13.39
N GLY A 133 -9.57 -16.34 12.49
CA GLY A 133 -10.99 -16.20 12.15
C GLY A 133 -11.33 -15.01 11.23
N GLU A 134 -10.40 -14.10 10.97
CA GLU A 134 -10.65 -12.95 10.11
C GLU A 134 -10.40 -13.24 8.63
N ARG A 135 -11.29 -12.72 7.77
CA ARG A 135 -11.07 -12.75 6.32
C ARG A 135 -10.21 -11.55 5.93
N PRO A 136 -9.23 -11.70 5.01
CA PRO A 136 -8.36 -10.59 4.64
C PRO A 136 -9.06 -9.31 4.18
N LYS A 137 -10.23 -9.44 3.54
CA LYS A 137 -11.04 -8.30 3.09
C LYS A 137 -11.65 -7.47 4.23
N ASN A 138 -11.72 -8.03 5.44
CA ASN A 138 -12.26 -7.36 6.62
C ASN A 138 -11.16 -6.67 7.45
N VAL A 139 -9.89 -6.98 7.18
CA VAL A 139 -8.75 -6.33 7.83
C VAL A 139 -8.52 -4.97 7.17
N VAL A 140 -8.82 -3.90 7.90
CA VAL A 140 -8.64 -2.52 7.42
C VAL A 140 -7.25 -1.97 7.72
N ASP A 141 -6.61 -2.46 8.79
CA ASP A 141 -5.28 -2.03 9.20
C ASP A 141 -4.19 -2.66 8.35
N GLY A 142 -3.19 -1.86 8.00
CA GLY A 142 -2.11 -2.27 7.14
C GLY A 142 -0.89 -1.38 7.29
N TYR A 143 0.23 -1.92 6.89
CA TYR A 143 1.54 -1.30 6.96
C TYR A 143 2.04 -1.09 5.54
N LYS A 144 2.70 0.05 5.34
CA LYS A 144 3.25 0.47 4.07
C LYS A 144 4.70 0.87 4.29
N MET A 145 5.60 0.26 3.53
CA MET A 145 7.03 0.50 3.60
C MET A 145 7.55 0.82 2.21
N ARG A 146 8.43 1.82 2.08
CA ARG A 146 9.15 2.06 0.83
C ARG A 146 10.12 0.92 0.56
N ILE A 147 10.18 0.49 -0.70
CA ILE A 147 11.23 -0.40 -1.18
C ILE A 147 12.38 0.49 -1.63
N ILE A 148 13.49 0.47 -0.89
CA ILE A 148 14.69 1.25 -1.22
C ILE A 148 15.56 0.47 -2.20
N SER A 149 15.69 -0.84 -1.98
CA SER A 149 16.39 -1.74 -2.87
C SER A 149 15.80 -3.14 -2.79
N ASN A 150 15.88 -3.88 -3.90
CA ASN A 150 15.51 -5.27 -3.98
C ASN A 150 16.35 -5.92 -5.09
N THR A 151 17.32 -6.75 -4.70
CA THR A 151 18.19 -7.47 -5.64
C THR A 151 17.72 -8.91 -5.88
N GLY A 152 16.67 -9.35 -5.18
CA GLY A 152 16.26 -10.75 -5.12
C GLY A 152 17.09 -11.63 -4.18
N SER A 153 18.19 -11.13 -3.61
CA SER A 153 19.00 -11.78 -2.56
C SER A 153 19.11 -10.92 -1.29
N SER A 154 18.99 -9.61 -1.43
CA SER A 154 18.94 -8.63 -0.35
C SER A 154 17.83 -7.61 -0.68
N MET A 155 17.13 -7.13 0.34
CA MET A 155 16.17 -6.03 0.18
C MET A 155 16.19 -5.10 1.38
N VAL A 156 15.95 -3.81 1.14
CA VAL A 156 15.83 -2.80 2.19
C VAL A 156 14.46 -2.17 2.12
N LEU A 157 13.70 -2.33 3.21
CA LEU A 157 12.39 -1.72 3.38
C LEU A 157 12.47 -0.59 4.40
N THR A 158 11.85 0.55 4.12
CA THR A 158 11.82 1.70 5.04
C THR A 158 10.40 2.02 5.46
N GLN A 159 10.17 2.05 6.77
CA GLN A 159 8.94 2.56 7.37
C GLN A 159 9.15 4.01 7.81
N ASP A 160 8.28 4.93 7.38
CA ASP A 160 8.26 6.30 7.89
C ASP A 160 7.29 6.41 9.06
N LEU A 161 7.74 7.09 10.11
CA LEU A 161 6.98 7.27 11.34
C LEU A 161 7.13 8.71 11.85
N MET A 162 6.23 9.10 12.74
CA MET A 162 6.35 10.31 13.54
C MET A 162 6.64 9.90 14.98
N PHE A 163 7.80 10.28 15.50
CA PHE A 163 8.20 10.04 16.89
C PHE A 163 8.40 11.38 17.58
N GLU A 164 7.63 11.65 18.64
CA GLU A 164 7.63 12.94 19.36
C GLU A 164 7.50 14.16 18.44
N GLY A 165 6.67 14.05 17.39
CA GLY A 165 6.45 15.11 16.41
C GLY A 165 7.58 15.30 15.39
N LYS A 166 8.61 14.46 15.41
CA LYS A 166 9.70 14.46 14.42
C LYS A 166 9.52 13.31 13.42
N PRO A 167 9.72 13.56 12.12
CA PRO A 167 9.74 12.49 11.13
C PRO A 167 11.00 11.63 11.33
N ILE A 168 10.80 10.33 11.41
CA ILE A 168 11.88 9.34 11.49
C ILE A 168 11.65 8.25 10.44
N SER A 169 12.70 7.50 10.15
CA SER A 169 12.63 6.36 9.26
C SER A 169 13.30 5.14 9.88
N VAL A 170 12.61 4.01 9.87
CA VAL A 170 13.13 2.72 10.30
C VAL A 170 13.45 1.90 9.07
N ASN A 171 14.71 1.51 8.90
CA ASN A 171 15.18 0.72 7.77
C ASN A 171 15.40 -0.73 8.21
N TYR A 172 14.79 -1.65 7.49
CA TYR A 172 14.90 -3.08 7.69
C TYR A 172 15.71 -3.68 6.55
N THR A 173 16.87 -4.23 6.86
CA THR A 173 17.70 -4.94 5.87
C THR A 173 17.41 -6.42 5.96
N PHE A 174 16.89 -6.99 4.88
CA PHE A 174 16.58 -8.41 4.77
C PHE A 174 17.65 -9.12 3.93
N GLN A 175 18.06 -10.29 4.40
CA GLN A 175 18.87 -11.25 3.66
C GLN A 175 18.06 -12.49 3.35
N LYS A 176 18.16 -12.98 2.12
CA LYS A 176 17.49 -14.20 1.71
C LYS A 176 18.22 -15.41 2.27
N ASN A 177 17.45 -16.40 2.74
CA ASN A 177 17.96 -17.67 3.25
C ASN A 177 18.25 -18.66 2.13
#